data_AF-A0A418ZYS3-F1
#
_entry.id   AF-A0A418ZYS3-F1
#
_cell.length_a   1.000
_cell.length_b   1.000
_cell.length_c   1.000
_cell.angle_alpha   90.00
_cell.angle_beta   90.00
_cell.angle_gamma   90.00
#
_symmetry.space_group_name_H-M   'P 1'
#
loop_
_entity.id
_entity.type
_entity.pdbx_description
1 polymer ?
#
loop_
_entity_poly.entity_id
_entity_poly.type
_entity_poly.pdbx_seq_one_letter_code
_entity_poly.pdbx_strand_id
1 'polypeptide(L)'
;MSDITASERRLSAALDRLDQLLDRPAPQPDHAPGLDNLQARLDAATEQAARLSAANEDLIAANRDLLEAQQTGGIGPDEARAALEAELSALRAARAAEMTQMSEIMAELERLLAEDPPAIDAEPDAAMAQELQGDAGGLPDDGDTPRTEER
;
A
#
# COMPACT_ATOMS: atom_id res chain seq x y z
N MET A 1 -11.55 -38.80 -48.81
CA MET A 1 -12.92 -38.68 -48.21
C MET A 1 -12.89 -38.74 -46.69
N SER A 2 -11.99 -39.50 -46.04
CA SER A 2 -11.83 -39.57 -44.57
C SER A 2 -11.53 -38.23 -43.87
N ASP A 3 -10.65 -37.40 -44.47
CA ASP A 3 -10.19 -36.16 -43.81
C ASP A 3 -11.29 -35.10 -43.69
N ILE A 4 -12.22 -35.09 -44.64
CA ILE A 4 -13.39 -34.20 -44.64
C ILE A 4 -14.31 -34.58 -43.48
N THR A 5 -14.63 -35.86 -43.33
CA THR A 5 -15.47 -36.34 -42.22
C THR A 5 -14.80 -36.13 -40.86
N ALA A 6 -13.46 -36.21 -40.79
CA ALA A 6 -12.70 -35.90 -39.59
C ALA A 6 -12.67 -34.39 -39.28
N SER A 7 -12.70 -33.52 -40.30
CA SER A 7 -12.84 -32.07 -40.10
C SER A 7 -14.25 -31.68 -39.65
N GLU A 8 -15.30 -32.28 -40.21
CA GLU A 8 -16.71 -31.99 -39.87
C GLU A 8 -17.05 -32.36 -38.41
N ARG A 9 -16.54 -33.50 -37.92
CA ARG A 9 -16.70 -33.86 -36.49
C ARG A 9 -15.98 -32.88 -35.57
N ARG A 10 -14.79 -32.41 -35.95
CA ARG A 10 -14.04 -31.43 -35.17
C ARG A 10 -14.75 -30.08 -35.15
N LEU A 11 -15.33 -29.66 -36.28
CA LEU A 11 -16.08 -28.42 -36.38
C LEU A 11 -17.37 -28.47 -35.55
N SER A 12 -18.11 -29.57 -35.62
CA SER A 12 -19.32 -29.77 -34.81
C SER A 12 -19.00 -29.75 -33.32
N ALA A 13 -17.96 -30.48 -32.90
CA ALA A 13 -17.52 -30.49 -31.52
C ALA A 13 -17.00 -29.13 -31.03
N ALA A 14 -16.43 -28.30 -31.92
CA ALA A 14 -16.02 -26.95 -31.57
C ALA A 14 -17.22 -26.01 -31.41
N LEU A 15 -18.24 -26.14 -32.27
CA LEU A 15 -19.47 -25.37 -32.19
C LEU A 15 -20.28 -25.74 -30.93
N ASP A 16 -20.39 -27.02 -30.60
CA ASP A 16 -21.06 -27.47 -29.37
C ASP A 16 -20.39 -26.90 -28.10
N ARG A 17 -19.05 -26.78 -28.11
CA ARG A 17 -18.31 -26.16 -27.00
C ARG A 17 -18.55 -24.65 -26.92
N LEU A 18 -18.69 -23.97 -28.06
CA LEU A 18 -19.00 -22.54 -28.10
C LEU A 18 -20.43 -22.28 -27.63
N ASP A 19 -21.38 -23.13 -28.00
CA ASP A 19 -22.77 -23.06 -27.56
C ASP A 19 -22.87 -23.24 -26.04
N GLN A 20 -22.18 -24.25 -25.50
CA GLN A 20 -22.06 -24.44 -24.05
C GLN A 20 -21.36 -23.29 -23.32
N LEU A 21 -20.43 -22.59 -23.98
CA LEU A 21 -19.75 -21.42 -23.40
C LEU A 21 -20.65 -20.18 -23.39
N LEU A 22 -21.53 -20.04 -24.39
CA LEU A 22 -22.51 -18.95 -24.49
C LEU A 22 -23.71 -19.15 -23.57
N ASP A 23 -24.17 -20.41 -23.40
CA ASP A 23 -25.23 -20.78 -22.47
C ASP A 23 -24.75 -20.87 -21.01
N ARG A 24 -23.43 -20.89 -20.79
CA ARG A 24 -22.89 -20.73 -19.45
C ARG A 24 -23.20 -19.30 -19.00
N PRO A 25 -23.97 -19.09 -17.92
CA PRO A 25 -24.12 -17.76 -17.37
C PRO A 25 -22.71 -17.22 -17.12
N ALA A 26 -22.40 -16.06 -17.69
CA ALA A 26 -21.14 -15.38 -17.40
C ALA A 26 -20.96 -15.44 -15.88
N PRO A 27 -19.78 -15.85 -15.36
CA PRO A 27 -19.52 -15.64 -13.96
C PRO A 27 -19.84 -14.17 -13.72
N GLN A 28 -20.87 -13.91 -12.90
CA GLN A 28 -21.11 -12.55 -12.47
C GLN A 28 -19.75 -12.07 -11.97
N PRO A 29 -19.26 -10.91 -12.43
CA PRO A 29 -18.12 -10.34 -11.75
C PRO A 29 -18.60 -10.18 -10.32
N ASP A 30 -18.19 -11.10 -9.44
CA ASP A 30 -18.09 -10.83 -8.02
C ASP A 30 -17.49 -9.44 -8.01
N HIS A 31 -18.29 -8.44 -7.62
CA HIS A 31 -17.83 -7.06 -7.60
C HIS A 31 -16.61 -7.14 -6.70
N ALA A 32 -15.43 -7.10 -7.32
CA ALA A 32 -14.22 -7.46 -6.64
C ALA A 32 -14.16 -6.47 -5.48
N PRO A 33 -14.14 -6.89 -4.21
CA PRO A 33 -14.31 -5.99 -3.07
C PRO A 33 -13.30 -4.82 -3.07
N GLY A 34 -12.23 -4.91 -3.87
CA GLY A 34 -11.32 -3.82 -4.16
C GLY A 34 -11.87 -2.69 -5.05
N LEU A 35 -12.75 -2.94 -6.03
CA LEU A 35 -13.29 -1.88 -6.92
C LEU A 35 -14.20 -0.91 -6.16
N ASP A 36 -15.12 -1.43 -5.34
CA ASP A 36 -16.00 -0.59 -4.52
C ASP A 36 -15.20 0.21 -3.48
N ASN A 37 -14.15 -0.40 -2.91
CA ASN A 37 -13.24 0.28 -1.99
C ASN A 37 -12.45 1.40 -2.69
N LEU A 38 -11.92 1.14 -3.89
CA LEU A 38 -11.21 2.14 -4.69
C LEU A 38 -12.13 3.29 -5.09
N GLN A 39 -13.39 3.01 -5.45
CA GLN A 39 -14.38 4.04 -5.77
C GLN A 39 -14.68 4.90 -4.54
N ALA A 40 -14.91 4.30 -3.38
CA ALA A 40 -15.14 5.05 -2.14
C ALA A 40 -13.95 5.94 -1.75
N ARG A 41 -12.71 5.45 -1.94
CA ARG A 41 -11.49 6.23 -1.73
C ARG A 41 -11.37 7.39 -2.71
N LEU A 42 -11.69 7.17 -3.98
CA LEU A 42 -11.71 8.22 -5.00
C LEU A 42 -12.74 9.29 -4.64
N ASP A 43 -13.96 8.90 -4.28
CA ASP A 43 -15.02 9.84 -3.90
C ASP A 43 -14.58 10.68 -2.70
N ALA A 44 -14.04 10.06 -1.65
CA ALA A 44 -13.51 10.77 -0.47
C ALA A 44 -12.37 11.74 -0.83
N ALA A 45 -11.46 11.33 -1.72
CA ALA A 45 -10.36 12.17 -2.19
C ALA A 45 -10.87 13.37 -3.01
N THR A 46 -11.88 13.17 -3.87
CA THR A 46 -12.49 14.26 -4.66
C THR A 46 -13.21 15.26 -3.77
N GLU A 47 -13.93 14.79 -2.75
CA GLU A 47 -14.60 15.67 -1.78
C GLU A 47 -13.58 16.48 -0.98
N GLN A 48 -12.51 15.84 -0.53
CA GLN A 48 -11.41 16.51 0.16
C GLN A 48 -10.74 17.57 -0.73
N ALA A 49 -10.48 17.25 -2.00
CA ALA A 49 -9.92 18.19 -2.97
C ALA A 49 -10.85 19.39 -3.20
N ALA A 50 -12.15 19.16 -3.30
CA ALA A 50 -13.14 20.23 -3.44
C ALA A 50 -13.15 21.16 -2.23
N ARG A 51 -13.09 20.61 -1.00
CA ARG A 51 -13.02 21.41 0.24
C ARG A 51 -11.75 22.25 0.31
N LEU A 52 -10.60 21.68 -0.09
CA LEU A 52 -9.33 22.41 -0.17
C LEU A 52 -9.37 23.54 -1.21
N SER A 53 -9.94 23.28 -2.39
CA SER A 53 -10.09 24.30 -3.44
C SER A 53 -10.93 25.46 -2.95
N ALA A 54 -12.10 25.17 -2.37
CA ALA A 54 -13.00 26.19 -1.84
C ALA A 54 -12.32 27.06 -0.76
N ALA A 55 -11.64 26.43 0.20
CA ALA A 55 -10.97 27.17 1.26
C ALA A 55 -9.78 28.01 0.73
N ASN A 56 -9.10 27.54 -0.31
CA ASN A 56 -8.06 28.32 -0.99
C ASN A 56 -8.64 29.49 -1.78
N GLU A 57 -9.77 29.31 -2.46
CA GLU A 57 -10.47 30.38 -3.17
C GLU A 57 -10.91 31.48 -2.20
N ASP A 58 -11.47 31.11 -1.05
CA ASP A 58 -11.83 32.04 0.03
C ASP A 58 -10.61 32.80 0.55
N LEU A 59 -9.49 32.11 0.78
CA LEU A 59 -8.23 32.73 1.22
C LEU A 59 -7.68 33.71 0.16
N ILE A 60 -7.74 33.35 -1.12
CA ILE A 60 -7.31 34.21 -2.23
C ILE A 60 -8.19 35.46 -2.30
N ALA A 61 -9.51 35.31 -2.14
CA ALA A 61 -10.45 36.43 -2.11
C ALA A 61 -10.14 37.36 -0.94
N ALA A 62 -10.03 36.83 0.27
CA ALA A 62 -9.71 37.63 1.45
C ALA A 62 -8.35 38.35 1.34
N ASN A 63 -7.35 37.72 0.75
CA ASN A 63 -6.05 38.36 0.48
C ASN A 63 -6.17 39.52 -0.52
N ARG A 64 -7.02 39.38 -1.54
CA ARG A 64 -7.30 40.48 -2.48
C ARG A 64 -7.96 41.64 -1.76
N ASP A 65 -8.97 41.37 -0.94
CA ASP A 65 -9.69 42.39 -0.19
C ASP A 65 -8.76 43.13 0.78
N LEU A 66 -7.85 42.42 1.46
CA LEU A 66 -6.82 43.04 2.30
C LEU A 66 -5.88 43.95 1.51
N LEU A 67 -5.46 43.54 0.32
CA LEU A 67 -4.59 44.34 -0.55
C LEU A 67 -5.30 45.60 -1.04
N GLU A 68 -6.59 45.51 -1.36
CA GLU A 68 -7.42 46.65 -1.73
C GLU A 68 -7.61 47.61 -0.55
N ALA A 69 -7.96 47.08 0.63
CA ALA A 69 -8.13 47.88 1.85
C ALA A 69 -6.84 48.63 2.24
N GLN A 70 -5.68 47.97 2.12
CA GLN A 70 -4.38 48.63 2.33
C GLN A 70 -4.14 49.81 1.39
N GLN A 71 -4.63 49.73 0.14
CA GLN A 71 -4.47 50.79 -0.84
C GLN A 71 -5.46 51.94 -0.64
N THR A 72 -6.66 51.67 -0.10
CA THR A 72 -7.76 52.63 -0.02
C THR A 72 -7.90 53.36 1.33
N GLY A 73 -7.16 52.97 2.36
CA GLY A 73 -7.26 53.65 3.66
C GLY A 73 -6.79 52.89 4.89
N GLY A 74 -6.27 51.67 4.72
CA GLY A 74 -5.82 50.80 5.81
C GLY A 74 -6.77 49.62 6.05
N ILE A 75 -6.26 48.61 6.75
CA ILE A 75 -7.02 47.40 7.07
C ILE A 75 -7.93 47.68 8.26
N GLY A 76 -9.24 47.58 8.07
CA GLY A 76 -10.22 47.68 9.14
C GLY A 76 -10.41 46.37 9.90
N PRO A 77 -11.18 46.39 11.01
CA PRO A 77 -11.41 45.22 11.84
C PRO A 77 -12.20 44.12 11.12
N ASP A 78 -13.08 44.50 10.18
CA ASP A 78 -13.93 43.54 9.46
C ASP A 78 -13.12 42.80 8.39
N GLU A 79 -12.24 43.50 7.66
CA GLU A 79 -11.34 42.90 6.67
C GLU A 79 -10.31 41.99 7.35
N ALA A 80 -9.75 42.42 8.48
CA ALA A 80 -8.85 41.59 9.29
C ALA A 80 -9.55 40.33 9.81
N ARG A 81 -10.80 40.45 10.28
CA ARG A 81 -11.58 39.31 10.74
C ARG A 81 -11.90 38.33 9.61
N ALA A 82 -12.35 38.82 8.45
CA ALA A 82 -12.65 38.00 7.29
C ALA A 82 -11.42 37.21 6.83
N ALA A 83 -10.24 37.85 6.80
CA ALA A 83 -9.00 37.18 6.46
C ALA A 83 -8.61 36.08 7.46
N LEU A 84 -8.73 36.34 8.76
CA LEU A 84 -8.45 35.33 9.79
C LEU A 84 -9.43 34.15 9.74
N GLU A 85 -10.71 34.41 9.44
CA GLU A 85 -11.72 33.35 9.27
C GLU A 85 -11.40 32.49 8.03
N ALA A 86 -11.01 33.10 6.90
CA ALA A 86 -10.56 32.40 5.70
C ALA A 86 -9.27 31.58 5.94
N GLU A 87 -8.29 32.16 6.65
CA GLU A 87 -7.05 31.46 7.04
C GLU A 87 -7.34 30.24 7.91
N LEU A 88 -8.20 30.40 8.92
CA LEU A 88 -8.59 29.31 9.79
C LEU A 88 -9.36 28.21 9.04
N SER A 89 -10.20 28.58 8.07
CA SER A 89 -10.89 27.63 7.18
C SER A 89 -9.89 26.83 6.33
N ALA A 90 -8.94 27.51 5.69
CA ALA A 90 -7.88 26.89 4.88
C ALA A 90 -6.99 25.95 5.71
N LEU A 91 -6.55 26.38 6.90
CA LEU A 91 -5.75 25.55 7.81
C LEU A 91 -6.52 24.30 8.27
N ARG A 92 -7.81 24.43 8.56
CA ARG A 92 -8.65 23.28 8.94
C ARG A 92 -8.82 22.30 7.79
N ALA A 93 -9.07 22.80 6.58
CA ALA A 93 -9.17 21.97 5.38
C ALA A 93 -7.85 21.23 5.09
N ALA A 94 -6.72 21.94 5.16
CA ALA A 94 -5.38 21.38 5.01
C ALA A 94 -5.10 20.29 6.06
N ARG A 95 -5.34 20.57 7.34
CA ARG A 95 -5.11 19.61 8.41
C ARG A 95 -6.00 18.36 8.30
N ALA A 96 -7.26 18.54 7.92
CA ALA A 96 -8.15 17.40 7.68
C ALA A 96 -7.62 16.53 6.53
N ALA A 97 -7.14 17.16 5.46
CA ALA A 97 -6.54 16.45 4.35
C ALA A 97 -5.28 15.68 4.73
N GLU A 98 -4.39 16.28 5.52
CA GLU A 98 -3.17 15.65 6.04
C GLU A 98 -3.50 14.45 6.94
N MET A 99 -4.50 14.57 7.83
CA MET A 99 -4.90 13.47 8.70
C MET A 99 -5.43 12.27 7.91
N THR A 100 -6.24 12.50 6.88
CA THR A 100 -6.69 11.45 5.97
C THR A 100 -5.50 10.80 5.27
N GLN A 101 -4.62 11.58 4.67
CA GLN A 101 -3.42 11.06 3.98
C GLN A 101 -2.53 10.24 4.92
N MET A 102 -2.30 10.72 6.15
CA MET A 102 -1.54 9.99 7.16
C MET A 102 -2.20 8.66 7.50
N SER A 103 -3.52 8.62 7.65
CA SER A 103 -4.25 7.39 7.92
C SER A 103 -4.15 6.38 6.77
N GLU A 104 -4.19 6.87 5.52
CA GLU A 104 -4.00 6.02 4.33
C GLU A 104 -2.58 5.45 4.25
N ILE A 105 -1.57 6.27 4.54
CA ILE A 105 -0.17 5.83 4.59
C ILE A 105 0.00 4.76 5.67
N MET A 106 -0.54 4.97 6.87
CA MET A 106 -0.44 4.00 7.95
C MET A 106 -1.12 2.67 7.60
N ALA A 107 -2.31 2.70 7.02
CA ALA A 107 -3.01 1.50 6.57
C ALA A 107 -2.22 0.73 5.50
N GLU A 108 -1.57 1.45 4.58
CA GLU A 108 -0.73 0.86 3.55
C GLU A 108 0.57 0.26 4.13
N LEU A 109 1.20 0.93 5.10
CA LEU A 109 2.36 0.40 5.81
C LEU A 109 2.02 -0.86 6.61
N GLU A 110 0.86 -0.89 7.29
CA GLU A 110 0.36 -2.09 7.98
C GLU A 110 0.14 -3.25 7.02
N ARG A 111 -0.42 -2.97 5.83
CA ARG A 111 -0.60 -3.97 4.76
C ARG A 111 0.73 -4.53 4.29
N LEU A 112 1.71 -3.67 4.00
CA LEU A 112 3.05 -4.09 3.55
C LEU A 112 3.78 -4.92 4.63
N LEU A 113 3.67 -4.52 5.90
CA LEU A 113 4.25 -5.27 7.03
C LEU A 113 3.57 -6.63 7.25
N ALA A 114 2.29 -6.78 6.91
CA ALA A 114 1.59 -8.06 6.99
C ALA A 114 1.91 -9.00 5.81
N GLU A 115 2.32 -8.44 4.67
CA GLU A 115 2.71 -9.19 3.47
C GLU A 115 4.16 -9.72 3.55
N ASP A 116 5.03 -9.12 4.37
CA ASP A 116 6.32 -9.68 4.78
C ASP A 116 6.13 -10.61 6.01
N PRO A 117 6.15 -11.95 5.86
CA PRO A 117 6.10 -12.83 7.03
C PRO A 117 7.33 -12.56 7.91
N PRO A 118 7.19 -12.54 9.25
CA PRO A 118 8.33 -12.33 10.12
C PRO A 118 9.36 -13.43 9.84
N ALA A 119 10.55 -13.04 9.39
CA ALA A 119 11.73 -13.91 9.27
C ALA A 119 12.24 -14.42 10.64
N ILE A 120 11.39 -14.42 11.67
CA ILE A 120 11.68 -14.79 13.05
C ILE A 120 11.26 -16.25 13.33
N ASP A 121 10.37 -16.82 12.49
CA ASP A 121 9.97 -18.23 12.58
C ASP A 121 10.64 -19.13 11.52
N ALA A 122 11.63 -18.62 10.79
CA ALA A 122 12.49 -19.48 9.99
C ALA A 122 13.26 -20.38 10.96
N GLU A 123 12.95 -21.68 10.93
CA GLU A 123 13.65 -22.72 11.71
C GLU A 123 15.16 -22.47 11.70
N PRO A 124 15.87 -22.66 12.84
CA PRO A 124 17.29 -22.36 12.91
C PRO A 124 17.99 -23.15 11.81
N ASP A 125 18.58 -22.39 10.89
CA ASP A 125 19.29 -22.89 9.72
C ASP A 125 20.24 -24.02 10.17
N ALA A 126 20.04 -25.22 9.65
CA ALA A 126 20.79 -26.42 10.06
C ALA A 126 22.32 -26.24 9.91
N ALA A 127 22.75 -25.20 9.18
CA ALA A 127 24.13 -24.73 9.10
C ALA A 127 24.71 -24.27 10.46
N MET A 128 23.92 -23.62 11.32
CA MET A 128 24.41 -23.11 12.63
C MET A 128 24.57 -24.23 13.68
N ALA A 129 23.82 -25.33 13.53
CA ALA A 129 23.93 -26.50 14.40
C ALA A 129 25.21 -27.31 14.13
N GLN A 130 25.75 -27.27 12.91
CA GLN A 130 27.00 -27.97 12.56
C GLN A 130 28.26 -27.29 13.13
N GLU A 131 28.27 -25.96 13.30
CA GLU A 131 29.42 -25.28 13.92
C GLU A 131 29.57 -25.60 15.43
N LEU A 132 28.47 -25.84 16.14
CA LEU A 132 28.49 -26.23 17.56
C LEU A 132 28.90 -27.69 17.80
N GLN A 133 28.95 -28.53 16.76
CA GLN A 133 29.38 -29.93 16.83
C GLN A 133 30.80 -30.16 16.29
N GLY A 134 31.47 -29.12 15.80
CA GLY A 134 32.80 -29.20 15.17
C GLY A 134 34.01 -29.13 16.11
N ASP A 135 33.84 -28.84 17.41
CA ASP A 135 34.97 -28.69 18.35
C ASP A 135 35.13 -29.89 19.30
N ALA A 136 35.23 -31.08 18.73
CA ALA A 136 35.68 -32.29 19.42
C ALA A 136 37.05 -32.77 18.88
N GLY A 137 37.87 -31.83 18.42
CA GLY A 137 39.22 -32.08 17.90
C GLY A 137 40.28 -31.46 18.80
N GLY A 138 40.35 -31.90 20.06
CA GLY A 138 41.44 -31.55 20.95
C GLY A 138 42.79 -31.82 20.30
N LEU A 139 43.59 -30.77 20.12
CA LEU A 139 44.98 -30.85 19.68
C LEU A 139 45.74 -31.74 20.68
N PRO A 140 46.50 -32.77 20.25
CA PRO A 140 47.39 -33.48 21.15
C PRO A 140 48.49 -32.52 21.63
N ASP A 141 48.54 -32.26 22.93
CA ASP A 141 49.65 -31.56 23.57
C ASP A 141 50.82 -32.55 23.68
N ASP A 142 51.74 -32.44 22.74
CA ASP A 142 53.02 -33.16 22.74
C ASP A 142 53.90 -32.60 23.87
N GLY A 143 53.80 -33.19 25.07
CA GLY A 143 54.74 -32.87 26.14
C GLY A 143 54.40 -33.50 27.48
N ASP A 144 54.75 -34.76 27.69
CA ASP A 144 55.76 -35.17 28.68
C ASP A 144 55.88 -36.70 28.72
N THR A 145 57.04 -37.24 28.38
CA THR A 145 57.36 -38.66 28.57
C THR A 145 57.94 -38.87 29.96
N PRO A 146 57.25 -39.49 30.93
CA PRO A 146 57.93 -40.04 32.10
C PRO A 146 58.63 -41.34 31.68
N ARG A 147 59.94 -41.35 31.93
CA ARG A 147 60.85 -42.48 31.74
C ARG A 147 60.30 -43.76 32.35
N THR A 148 60.51 -44.84 31.60
CA THR A 148 60.57 -46.22 32.07
C THR A 148 61.32 -46.36 33.39
N GLU A 149 60.64 -46.83 34.43
CA GLU A 149 61.28 -47.59 35.50
C GLU A 149 60.86 -49.06 35.37
N GLU A 150 61.85 -49.87 35.02
CA GLU A 150 61.81 -51.32 35.00
C GLU A 150 62.54 -51.80 36.26
N ARG A 151 61.87 -52.70 37.01
CA ARG A 151 62.33 -53.54 38.15
C ARG A 151 62.10 -53.06 39.58
#